data_AF-A0A835GI76-F1
#
_entry.id   AF-A0A835GI76-F1
#
_cell.length_a   1.000
_cell.length_b   1.000
_cell.length_c   1.000
_cell.angle_alpha   90.00
_cell.angle_beta   90.00
_cell.angle_gamma   90.00
#
_symmetry.space_group_name_H-M   'P 1'
#
loop_
_entity.id
_entity.type
_entity.pdbx_description
1 polymer ?
#
loop_
_entity_poly.entity_id
_entity_poly.type
_entity_poly.pdbx_seq_one_letter_code
_entity_poly.pdbx_strand_id
1 'polypeptide(L)'
;MPSSAEAFVDALLTQEALDQPSDKVKPEELVLELPKWFDEEKFNKGRRFYLDNCFAMSSSMLLGLVAVFSIPSILRILVGTRRSNSVYTAYRRYLSTLLHTISWFENELKPGSISWKSLYAVRSRHLRAGLASKIKGMGVVSQRDLALTQFGFIGFSMLKPDKFGIRQLHEDDWEAYNYTWKVLGYMIGIEDRYNIVRDTFDETVEVCKLLQERVYTPCLENVPEYFEHAARVMLEGLWTINPTIETDGLLYWCRVLADVPGYIYTEAERIEFQRKIKEKLKGKSLDTGVDSMEFMCKPAIDGLPTIPPRLLYYKDFNTIETSPYYKHLTFKAKYKMYMYNLYSTLYTSYLGRLYINLNFWFSVFLMRYFPYLAFFKFGIKNSLVNIFEEDPTDETKPVTNAEYLKNRKPEPWYSAALSLIW
;
A
#
# COMPACT_ATOMS: atom_id res chain seq x y z
N MET A 1 -4.35 -28.69 -14.64
CA MET A 1 -4.37 -27.42 -15.40
C MET A 1 -4.38 -26.30 -14.39
N PRO A 2 -3.63 -25.21 -14.58
CA PRO A 2 -3.65 -24.08 -13.65
C PRO A 2 -5.04 -23.47 -13.56
N SER A 3 -5.40 -22.91 -12.41
CA SER A 3 -6.67 -22.16 -12.27
C SER A 3 -6.67 -20.92 -13.18
N SER A 4 -7.85 -20.33 -13.43
CA SER A 4 -7.93 -19.07 -14.21
C SER A 4 -7.10 -17.96 -13.57
N ALA A 5 -7.11 -17.86 -12.24
CA ALA A 5 -6.31 -16.92 -11.47
C ALA A 5 -4.80 -17.19 -11.59
N GLU A 6 -4.37 -18.47 -11.51
CA GLU A 6 -2.96 -18.84 -11.70
C GLU A 6 -2.47 -18.49 -13.11
N ALA A 7 -3.22 -18.85 -14.14
CA ALA A 7 -2.88 -18.54 -15.52
C ALA A 7 -2.80 -17.03 -15.77
N PHE A 8 -3.71 -16.25 -15.17
CA PHE A 8 -3.67 -14.79 -15.20
C PHE A 8 -2.40 -14.24 -14.53
N VAL A 9 -2.08 -14.70 -13.32
CA VAL A 9 -0.89 -14.23 -12.59
C VAL A 9 0.40 -14.61 -13.32
N ASP A 10 0.47 -15.81 -13.90
CA ASP A 10 1.62 -16.22 -14.73
C ASP A 10 1.81 -15.30 -15.93
N ALA A 11 0.73 -14.94 -16.64
CA ALA A 11 0.78 -14.00 -17.75
C ALA A 11 1.18 -12.59 -17.30
N LEU A 12 0.66 -12.12 -16.17
CA LEU A 12 0.95 -10.80 -15.61
C LEU A 12 2.42 -10.64 -15.17
N LEU A 13 3.04 -11.71 -14.67
CA LEU A 13 4.40 -11.66 -14.13
C LEU A 13 5.49 -11.88 -15.20
N THR A 14 5.11 -12.03 -16.47
CA THR A 14 6.06 -12.13 -17.59
C THR A 14 6.89 -10.86 -17.79
N GLN A 15 8.01 -11.02 -18.52
CA GLN A 15 8.81 -9.89 -19.00
C GLN A 15 8.06 -9.04 -20.03
N GLU A 16 7.19 -9.65 -20.86
CA GLU A 16 6.32 -8.91 -21.80
C GLU A 16 5.46 -7.88 -21.06
N ALA A 17 4.80 -8.28 -19.97
CA ALA A 17 3.96 -7.40 -19.17
C ALA A 17 4.75 -6.26 -18.48
N LEU A 18 6.03 -6.48 -18.17
CA LEU A 18 6.95 -5.45 -17.65
C LEU A 18 7.42 -4.47 -18.71
N ASP A 19 7.66 -4.94 -19.94
CA ASP A 19 8.16 -4.09 -21.02
C ASP A 19 7.03 -3.33 -21.72
N GLN A 20 5.80 -3.82 -21.59
CA GLN A 20 4.59 -3.21 -22.11
C GLN A 20 4.27 -1.91 -21.32
N PRO A 21 4.33 -0.73 -21.94
CA PRO A 21 4.06 0.54 -21.27
C PRO A 21 2.57 0.67 -20.88
N SER A 22 2.30 1.48 -19.86
CA SER A 22 0.94 1.79 -19.40
C SER A 22 0.07 2.42 -20.50
N ASP A 23 0.67 3.19 -21.39
CA ASP A 23 0.01 3.81 -22.53
C ASP A 23 1.00 3.87 -23.72
N LYS A 24 0.48 3.69 -24.94
CA LYS A 24 1.26 3.75 -26.19
C LYS A 24 1.08 5.07 -26.95
N VAL A 25 0.09 5.86 -26.58
CA VAL A 25 -0.26 7.13 -27.23
C VAL A 25 0.66 8.25 -26.76
N LYS A 26 0.72 9.35 -27.52
CA LYS A 26 1.38 10.57 -27.03
C LYS A 26 0.51 11.27 -25.98
N PRO A 27 1.10 12.06 -25.06
CA PRO A 27 0.33 12.76 -24.03
C PRO A 27 -0.80 13.65 -24.56
N GLU A 28 -0.61 14.27 -25.73
CA GLU A 28 -1.58 15.11 -26.43
C GLU A 28 -2.69 14.33 -27.15
N GLU A 29 -2.48 13.03 -27.40
CA GLU A 29 -3.41 12.12 -28.05
C GLU A 29 -4.17 11.25 -27.01
N LEU A 30 -3.93 11.47 -25.71
CA LEU A 30 -4.57 10.70 -24.64
C LEU A 30 -6.07 10.98 -24.61
N VAL A 31 -6.87 9.93 -24.76
CA VAL A 31 -8.33 10.00 -24.63
C VAL A 31 -8.77 9.07 -23.52
N LEU A 32 -9.70 9.56 -22.70
CA LEU A 32 -10.36 8.77 -21.68
C LEU A 32 -11.74 8.36 -22.20
N GLU A 33 -12.04 7.08 -22.13
CA GLU A 33 -13.32 6.51 -22.55
C GLU A 33 -13.79 5.56 -21.46
N LEU A 34 -15.10 5.49 -21.22
CA LEU A 34 -15.65 4.45 -20.36
C LEU A 34 -15.50 3.08 -21.02
N PRO A 35 -15.27 2.01 -20.25
CA PRO A 35 -15.32 0.68 -20.81
C PRO A 35 -16.71 0.40 -21.38
N LYS A 36 -16.79 -0.36 -22.48
CA LYS A 36 -18.07 -0.71 -23.13
C LYS A 36 -19.04 -1.45 -22.20
N TRP A 37 -18.50 -2.11 -21.18
CA TRP A 37 -19.21 -2.85 -20.15
C TRP A 37 -19.52 -2.01 -18.89
N PHE A 38 -19.39 -0.67 -18.95
CA PHE A 38 -19.67 0.22 -17.83
C PHE A 38 -21.15 0.20 -17.43
N ASP A 39 -21.39 -0.04 -16.14
CA ASP A 39 -22.66 -0.06 -15.45
C ASP A 39 -22.56 0.97 -14.31
N GLU A 40 -23.24 2.09 -14.49
CA GLU A 40 -23.21 3.20 -13.55
C GLU A 40 -23.82 2.83 -12.19
N GLU A 41 -24.85 1.97 -12.16
CA GLU A 41 -25.51 1.55 -10.92
C GLU A 41 -24.56 0.68 -10.09
N LYS A 42 -23.97 -0.34 -10.70
CA LYS A 42 -23.00 -1.23 -10.02
C LYS A 42 -21.77 -0.44 -9.56
N PHE A 43 -21.27 0.49 -10.38
CA PHE A 43 -20.17 1.36 -10.01
C PHE A 43 -20.49 2.24 -8.78
N ASN A 44 -21.71 2.80 -8.72
CA ASN A 44 -22.12 3.68 -7.62
C ASN A 44 -22.39 2.92 -6.31
N LYS A 45 -22.81 1.66 -6.37
CA LYS A 45 -22.90 0.79 -5.18
C LYS A 45 -21.52 0.56 -4.54
N GLY A 46 -20.48 0.34 -5.35
CA GLY A 46 -19.12 0.20 -4.82
C GLY A 46 -18.57 1.52 -4.28
N ARG A 47 -18.96 2.65 -4.88
CA ARG A 47 -18.69 3.99 -4.30
C ARG A 47 -19.33 4.18 -2.93
N ARG A 48 -20.61 3.83 -2.78
CA ARG A 48 -21.29 3.82 -1.47
C ARG A 48 -20.51 2.98 -0.47
N PHE A 49 -20.14 1.75 -0.82
CA PHE A 49 -19.40 0.86 0.08
C PHE A 49 -18.08 1.45 0.55
N TYR A 50 -17.33 2.13 -0.33
CA TYR A 50 -16.15 2.89 0.09
C TYR A 50 -16.51 4.02 1.06
N LEU A 51 -17.55 4.82 0.78
CA LEU A 51 -17.96 5.92 1.66
C LEU A 51 -18.38 5.41 3.06
N ASP A 52 -19.03 4.26 3.10
CA ASP A 52 -19.42 3.58 4.35
C ASP A 52 -18.21 3.02 5.11
N ASN A 53 -17.09 2.74 4.42
CA ASN A 53 -15.88 2.17 4.98
C ASN A 53 -14.61 3.04 4.77
N CYS A 54 -14.76 4.36 4.63
CA CYS A 54 -13.73 5.21 4.01
C CYS A 54 -12.43 5.27 4.79
N PHE A 55 -12.50 5.33 6.13
CA PHE A 55 -11.31 5.31 6.98
C PHE A 55 -10.54 3.99 6.84
N ALA A 56 -11.24 2.86 6.95
CA ALA A 56 -10.63 1.54 6.96
C ALA A 56 -10.04 1.20 5.58
N MET A 57 -10.77 1.48 4.49
CA MET A 57 -10.30 1.31 3.12
C MET A 57 -9.09 2.20 2.82
N SER A 58 -9.12 3.47 3.23
CA SER A 58 -7.97 4.37 3.02
C SER A 58 -6.75 3.98 3.85
N SER A 59 -6.96 3.43 5.05
CA SER A 59 -5.88 2.89 5.88
C SER A 59 -5.23 1.66 5.23
N SER A 60 -6.03 0.80 4.59
CA SER A 60 -5.53 -0.32 3.79
C SER A 60 -4.68 0.17 2.62
N MET A 61 -5.16 1.18 1.87
CA MET A 61 -4.42 1.78 0.76
C MET A 61 -3.06 2.36 1.19
N LEU A 62 -2.98 2.99 2.37
CA LEU A 62 -1.72 3.50 2.91
C LEU A 62 -0.69 2.38 3.10
N LEU A 63 -1.09 1.26 3.71
CA LEU A 63 -0.22 0.12 3.95
C LEU A 63 0.12 -0.62 2.66
N GLY A 64 -0.82 -0.73 1.73
CA GLY A 64 -0.57 -1.29 0.41
C GLY A 64 0.39 -0.42 -0.41
N LEU A 65 0.36 0.90 -0.26
CA LEU A 65 1.36 1.80 -0.87
C LEU A 65 2.77 1.59 -0.29
N VAL A 66 2.88 1.35 1.04
CA VAL A 66 4.15 0.90 1.63
C VAL A 66 4.62 -0.40 0.98
N ALA A 67 3.71 -1.37 0.77
CA ALA A 67 4.05 -2.63 0.11
C ALA A 67 4.48 -2.44 -1.35
N VAL A 68 3.88 -1.50 -2.08
CA VAL A 68 4.24 -1.16 -3.47
C VAL A 68 5.69 -0.67 -3.59
N PHE A 69 6.23 0.02 -2.58
CA PHE A 69 7.65 0.40 -2.60
C PHE A 69 8.61 -0.78 -2.55
N SER A 70 8.15 -1.98 -2.17
CA SER A 70 8.98 -3.18 -2.20
C SER A 70 9.21 -3.72 -3.62
N ILE A 71 8.47 -3.22 -4.62
CA ILE A 71 8.61 -3.62 -6.02
C ILE A 71 9.74 -2.81 -6.67
N PRO A 72 10.86 -3.43 -7.10
CA PRO A 72 12.05 -2.70 -7.56
C PRO A 72 11.82 -1.81 -8.78
N SER A 73 11.04 -2.28 -9.78
CA SER A 73 10.70 -1.50 -10.98
C SER A 73 9.93 -0.24 -10.65
N ILE A 74 8.95 -0.35 -9.74
CA ILE A 74 8.12 0.78 -9.30
C ILE A 74 8.96 1.76 -8.49
N LEU A 75 9.68 1.29 -7.48
CA LEU A 75 10.49 2.15 -6.62
C LEU A 75 11.53 2.94 -7.42
N ARG A 76 12.18 2.31 -8.40
CA ARG A 76 13.16 2.96 -9.27
C ARG A 76 12.57 4.16 -10.01
N ILE A 77 11.35 4.04 -10.53
CA ILE A 77 10.67 5.15 -11.20
C ILE A 77 10.33 6.25 -10.19
N LEU A 78 9.76 5.89 -9.04
CA LEU A 78 9.36 6.86 -8.00
C LEU A 78 10.54 7.69 -7.49
N VAL A 79 11.68 7.04 -7.20
CA VAL A 79 12.93 7.71 -6.80
C VAL A 79 13.46 8.57 -7.95
N GLY A 80 13.40 8.07 -9.18
CA GLY A 80 13.88 8.75 -10.38
C GLY A 80 13.08 10.00 -10.77
N THR A 81 11.82 10.14 -10.31
CA THR A 81 11.04 11.36 -10.54
C THR A 81 11.42 12.50 -9.60
N ARG A 82 12.07 12.22 -8.46
CA ARG A 82 12.40 13.19 -7.41
C ARG A 82 11.20 13.96 -6.83
N ARG A 83 10.01 13.39 -6.98
CA ARG A 83 8.75 13.98 -6.47
C ARG A 83 8.36 13.45 -5.08
N SER A 84 9.21 12.62 -4.47
CA SER A 84 8.93 12.00 -3.17
C SER A 84 10.20 11.58 -2.44
N ASN A 85 11.31 12.31 -2.67
CA ASN A 85 12.60 12.00 -2.05
C ASN A 85 12.86 12.82 -0.77
N SER A 86 12.05 13.83 -0.48
CA SER A 86 12.06 14.51 0.82
C SER A 86 10.69 14.39 1.48
N VAL A 87 10.65 14.67 2.78
CA VAL A 87 9.40 14.71 3.55
C VAL A 87 8.40 15.69 2.94
N TYR A 88 8.86 16.81 2.40
CA TYR A 88 8.00 17.81 1.77
C TYR A 88 7.45 17.34 0.42
N THR A 89 8.30 16.87 -0.49
CA THR A 89 7.82 16.39 -1.80
C THR A 89 6.96 15.14 -1.64
N ALA A 90 7.28 14.26 -0.71
CA ALA A 90 6.45 13.12 -0.36
C ALA A 90 5.08 13.55 0.21
N TYR A 91 5.03 14.51 1.14
CA TYR A 91 3.77 15.08 1.62
C TYR A 91 2.88 15.54 0.46
N ARG A 92 3.44 16.35 -0.47
CA ARG A 92 2.71 16.86 -1.64
C ARG A 92 2.12 15.74 -2.48
N ARG A 93 2.98 14.80 -2.89
CA ARG A 93 2.63 13.69 -3.77
C ARG A 93 1.57 12.78 -3.16
N TYR A 94 1.75 12.38 -1.91
CA TYR A 94 0.88 11.38 -1.30
C TYR A 94 -0.42 11.98 -0.77
N LEU A 95 -0.43 13.27 -0.38
CA LEU A 95 -1.68 14.00 -0.19
C LEU A 95 -2.46 14.14 -1.51
N SER A 96 -1.77 14.51 -2.60
CA SER A 96 -2.37 14.58 -3.93
C SER A 96 -2.99 13.22 -4.34
N THR A 97 -2.26 12.13 -4.11
CA THR A 97 -2.72 10.76 -4.37
C THR A 97 -3.97 10.40 -3.55
N LEU A 98 -3.97 10.71 -2.25
CA LEU A 98 -5.12 10.48 -1.36
C LEU A 98 -6.35 11.26 -1.84
N LEU A 99 -6.18 12.55 -2.16
CA LEU A 99 -7.28 13.41 -2.60
C LEU A 99 -7.82 13.02 -3.98
N HIS A 100 -6.96 12.59 -4.91
CA HIS A 100 -7.40 11.98 -6.17
C HIS A 100 -8.24 10.75 -5.92
N THR A 101 -7.76 9.81 -5.09
CA THR A 101 -8.45 8.55 -4.81
C THR A 101 -9.81 8.81 -4.18
N ILE A 102 -9.88 9.66 -3.15
CA ILE A 102 -11.14 10.07 -2.51
C ILE A 102 -12.10 10.68 -3.54
N SER A 103 -11.59 11.53 -4.45
CA SER A 103 -12.43 12.20 -5.44
C SER A 103 -13.17 11.22 -6.35
N TRP A 104 -12.57 10.06 -6.66
CA TRP A 104 -13.17 9.00 -7.50
C TRP A 104 -14.41 8.38 -6.84
N PHE A 105 -14.43 8.34 -5.51
CA PHE A 105 -15.54 7.80 -4.74
C PHE A 105 -16.58 8.87 -4.37
N GLU A 106 -16.16 10.11 -4.13
CA GLU A 106 -17.08 11.22 -3.82
C GLU A 106 -17.86 11.73 -5.04
N ASN A 107 -17.29 11.67 -6.24
CA ASN A 107 -17.86 12.30 -7.43
C ASN A 107 -18.29 11.27 -8.49
N GLU A 108 -19.35 11.58 -9.22
CA GLU A 108 -19.80 10.75 -10.35
C GLU A 108 -18.71 10.58 -11.42
N LEU A 109 -18.75 9.45 -12.13
CA LEU A 109 -17.82 9.19 -13.24
C LEU A 109 -18.50 9.49 -14.57
N LYS A 110 -18.44 10.76 -15.00
CA LYS A 110 -18.98 11.24 -16.28
C LYS A 110 -18.02 12.25 -16.91
N PRO A 111 -17.98 12.37 -18.25
CA PRO A 111 -17.18 13.40 -18.92
C PRO A 111 -17.34 14.78 -18.28
N GLY A 112 -16.23 15.39 -17.87
CA GLY A 112 -16.20 16.72 -17.25
C GLY A 112 -16.33 16.74 -15.72
N SER A 113 -16.71 15.63 -15.07
CA SER A 113 -16.77 15.52 -13.62
C SER A 113 -15.38 15.61 -12.97
N ILE A 114 -15.33 15.79 -11.64
CA ILE A 114 -14.07 15.80 -10.89
C ILE A 114 -13.36 14.45 -11.02
N SER A 115 -14.08 13.33 -10.86
CA SER A 115 -13.52 11.98 -11.04
C SER A 115 -12.90 11.80 -12.43
N TRP A 116 -13.58 12.27 -13.48
CA TRP A 116 -13.08 12.19 -14.85
C TRP A 116 -11.79 12.98 -15.06
N LYS A 117 -11.78 14.25 -14.63
CA LYS A 117 -10.58 15.11 -14.70
C LYS A 117 -9.43 14.54 -13.88
N SER A 118 -9.74 13.96 -12.71
CA SER A 118 -8.76 13.32 -11.84
C SER A 118 -8.15 12.07 -12.48
N LEU A 119 -8.97 11.18 -13.04
CA LEU A 119 -8.49 9.96 -13.71
C LEU A 119 -7.63 10.30 -14.93
N TYR A 120 -8.06 11.30 -15.71
CA TYR A 120 -7.28 11.82 -16.83
C TYR A 120 -5.92 12.37 -16.36
N ALA A 121 -5.90 13.18 -15.30
CA ALA A 121 -4.66 13.73 -14.74
C ALA A 121 -3.69 12.62 -14.28
N VAL A 122 -4.19 11.60 -13.56
CA VAL A 122 -3.39 10.48 -13.08
C VAL A 122 -2.84 9.65 -14.24
N ARG A 123 -3.67 9.25 -15.20
CA ARG A 123 -3.23 8.50 -16.39
C ARG A 123 -2.20 9.29 -17.20
N SER A 124 -2.43 10.60 -17.39
CA SER A 124 -1.48 11.48 -18.06
C SER A 124 -0.13 11.56 -17.34
N ARG A 125 -0.13 11.62 -16.00
CA ARG A 125 1.10 11.59 -15.20
C ARG A 125 1.84 10.28 -15.33
N HIS A 126 1.15 9.13 -15.30
CA HIS A 126 1.77 7.83 -15.53
C HIS A 126 2.43 7.75 -16.91
N LEU A 127 1.74 8.18 -17.96
CA LEU A 127 2.28 8.24 -19.32
C LEU A 127 3.54 9.13 -19.39
N ARG A 128 3.47 10.37 -18.87
CA ARG A 128 4.62 11.30 -18.88
C ARG A 128 5.79 10.78 -18.06
N ALA A 129 5.54 10.21 -16.89
CA ALA A 129 6.58 9.61 -16.05
C ALA A 129 7.23 8.41 -16.75
N GLY A 130 6.44 7.56 -17.40
CA GLY A 130 6.92 6.43 -18.19
C GLY A 130 7.83 6.87 -19.34
N LEU A 131 7.43 7.89 -20.10
CA LEU A 131 8.25 8.45 -21.19
C LEU A 131 9.55 9.06 -20.66
N ALA A 132 9.49 9.87 -19.60
CA ALA A 132 10.66 10.49 -19.00
C ALA A 132 11.63 9.46 -18.41
N SER A 133 11.12 8.41 -17.78
CA SER A 133 11.89 7.29 -17.25
C SER A 133 12.58 6.50 -18.36
N LYS A 134 11.88 6.25 -19.48
CA LYS A 134 12.41 5.56 -20.65
C LYS A 134 13.60 6.29 -21.26
N ILE A 135 13.49 7.62 -21.41
CA ILE A 135 14.58 8.47 -21.93
C ILE A 135 15.83 8.38 -21.04
N LYS A 136 15.63 8.26 -19.72
CA LYS A 136 16.72 8.11 -18.74
C LYS A 136 17.25 6.68 -18.61
N GLY A 137 16.74 5.72 -19.39
CA GLY A 137 17.13 4.31 -19.30
C GLY A 137 16.70 3.61 -18.00
N MET A 138 15.71 4.16 -17.28
CA MET A 138 15.24 3.61 -15.99
C MET A 138 14.05 2.65 -16.12
N GLY A 139 13.63 2.34 -17.35
CA GLY A 139 12.43 1.55 -17.65
C GLY A 139 11.20 2.42 -17.92
N VAL A 140 10.03 1.78 -18.05
CA VAL A 140 8.73 2.43 -18.29
C VAL A 140 7.80 2.23 -17.09
N VAL A 141 6.79 3.09 -16.95
CA VAL A 141 5.62 2.73 -16.14
C VAL A 141 4.88 1.65 -16.93
N SER A 142 4.96 0.40 -16.47
CA SER A 142 4.48 -0.76 -17.21
C SER A 142 3.06 -1.18 -16.84
N GLN A 143 2.42 -1.98 -17.69
CA GLN A 143 1.13 -2.61 -17.37
C GLN A 143 1.23 -3.48 -16.11
N ARG A 144 2.30 -4.27 -15.98
CA ARG A 144 2.58 -5.06 -14.77
C ARG A 144 2.72 -4.17 -13.54
N ASP A 145 3.45 -3.07 -13.63
CA ASP A 145 3.66 -2.16 -12.51
C ASP A 145 2.38 -1.43 -12.10
N LEU A 146 1.51 -1.06 -13.06
CA LEU A 146 0.20 -0.50 -12.73
C LEU A 146 -0.71 -1.53 -12.06
N ALA A 147 -0.71 -2.78 -12.53
CA ALA A 147 -1.45 -3.88 -11.92
C ALA A 147 -0.98 -4.19 -10.49
N LEU A 148 0.34 -4.25 -10.26
CA LEU A 148 0.91 -4.36 -8.92
C LEU A 148 0.61 -3.11 -8.07
N THR A 149 0.59 -1.91 -8.66
CA THR A 149 0.14 -0.73 -7.93
C THR A 149 -1.32 -0.84 -7.52
N GLN A 150 -2.19 -1.41 -8.37
CA GLN A 150 -3.60 -1.66 -8.07
C GLN A 150 -3.77 -2.59 -6.87
N PHE A 151 -2.93 -3.62 -6.71
CA PHE A 151 -2.91 -4.44 -5.48
C PHE A 151 -2.65 -3.57 -4.24
N GLY A 152 -1.80 -2.55 -4.32
CA GLY A 152 -1.58 -1.60 -3.23
C GLY A 152 -2.84 -0.85 -2.78
N PHE A 153 -3.88 -0.76 -3.61
CA PHE A 153 -5.14 -0.12 -3.25
C PHE A 153 -6.21 -1.06 -2.70
N ILE A 154 -6.21 -2.33 -3.12
CA ILE A 154 -7.28 -3.28 -2.79
C ILE A 154 -6.81 -4.56 -2.10
N GLY A 155 -5.57 -4.98 -2.29
CA GLY A 155 -5.09 -6.31 -1.92
C GLY A 155 -5.26 -6.61 -0.44
N PHE A 156 -4.76 -5.74 0.45
CA PHE A 156 -4.86 -5.97 1.88
C PHE A 156 -6.28 -5.88 2.43
N SER A 157 -7.13 -4.99 1.90
CA SER A 157 -8.52 -4.88 2.36
C SER A 157 -9.35 -6.08 1.92
N MET A 158 -9.08 -6.64 0.74
CA MET A 158 -9.76 -7.84 0.25
C MET A 158 -9.26 -9.12 0.92
N LEU A 159 -7.95 -9.24 1.18
CA LEU A 159 -7.37 -10.43 1.79
C LEU A 159 -7.54 -10.48 3.32
N LYS A 160 -7.53 -9.33 3.98
CA LYS A 160 -7.51 -9.23 5.45
C LYS A 160 -8.49 -8.17 5.97
N PRO A 161 -9.77 -8.15 5.54
CA PRO A 161 -10.74 -7.11 5.93
C PRO A 161 -10.89 -6.96 7.46
N ASP A 162 -10.79 -8.07 8.20
CA ASP A 162 -10.89 -8.08 9.66
C ASP A 162 -9.76 -7.31 10.35
N LYS A 163 -8.56 -7.24 9.74
CA LYS A 163 -7.43 -6.45 10.27
C LYS A 163 -7.69 -4.94 10.22
N PHE A 164 -8.66 -4.53 9.41
CA PHE A 164 -9.11 -3.14 9.23
C PHE A 164 -10.48 -2.87 9.83
N GLY A 165 -11.19 -3.91 10.31
CA GLY A 165 -12.56 -3.81 10.79
C GLY A 165 -13.62 -3.61 9.69
N ILE A 166 -13.26 -3.84 8.42
CA ILE A 166 -14.16 -3.66 7.27
C ILE A 166 -15.26 -4.74 7.33
N ARG A 167 -16.52 -4.31 7.24
CA ARG A 167 -17.66 -5.24 7.17
C ARG A 167 -18.51 -4.94 5.95
N GLN A 168 -18.93 -6.02 5.30
CA GLN A 168 -20.01 -5.99 4.34
C GLN A 168 -21.31 -5.54 5.04
N LEU A 169 -21.97 -4.52 4.48
CA LEU A 169 -23.20 -3.93 5.02
C LEU A 169 -24.43 -4.30 4.17
N HIS A 170 -24.21 -4.54 2.88
CA HIS A 170 -25.18 -5.03 1.90
C HIS A 170 -24.64 -6.27 1.18
N GLU A 171 -25.53 -7.14 0.71
CA GLU A 171 -25.19 -8.42 0.08
C GLU A 171 -24.24 -8.29 -1.13
N ASP A 172 -24.29 -7.17 -1.85
CA ASP A 172 -23.52 -6.93 -3.07
C ASP A 172 -22.30 -6.01 -2.89
N ASP A 173 -21.94 -5.60 -1.66
CA ASP A 173 -20.91 -4.58 -1.43
C ASP A 173 -19.53 -4.95 -1.99
N TRP A 174 -19.03 -6.16 -1.72
CA TRP A 174 -17.71 -6.59 -2.21
C TRP A 174 -17.68 -6.75 -3.72
N GLU A 175 -18.75 -7.28 -4.32
CA GLU A 175 -18.91 -7.39 -5.76
C GLU A 175 -18.99 -6.02 -6.45
N ALA A 176 -19.68 -5.06 -5.82
CA ALA A 176 -19.77 -3.70 -6.32
C ALA A 176 -18.43 -2.96 -6.18
N TYR A 177 -17.72 -3.14 -5.07
CA TYR A 177 -16.39 -2.55 -4.85
C TYR A 177 -15.33 -3.12 -5.80
N ASN A 178 -15.36 -4.44 -6.01
CA ASN A 178 -14.60 -5.13 -7.05
C ASN A 178 -14.87 -4.47 -8.41
N TYR A 179 -16.14 -4.34 -8.80
CA TYR A 179 -16.50 -3.69 -10.06
C TYR A 179 -16.02 -2.23 -10.17
N THR A 180 -16.15 -1.44 -9.11
CA THR A 180 -15.60 -0.07 -9.07
C THR A 180 -14.11 -0.05 -9.34
N TRP A 181 -13.32 -0.91 -8.70
CA TRP A 181 -11.88 -0.96 -8.93
C TRP A 181 -11.48 -1.54 -10.30
N LYS A 182 -12.32 -2.41 -10.88
CA LYS A 182 -12.16 -2.88 -12.26
C LYS A 182 -12.27 -1.71 -13.23
N VAL A 183 -13.33 -0.90 -13.09
CA VAL A 183 -13.52 0.33 -13.88
C VAL A 183 -12.38 1.31 -13.65
N LEU A 184 -12.01 1.59 -12.39
CA LEU A 184 -10.93 2.53 -12.09
C LEU A 184 -9.61 2.10 -12.70
N GLY A 185 -9.26 0.80 -12.62
CA GLY A 185 -8.09 0.22 -13.27
C GLY A 185 -8.05 0.45 -14.78
N TYR A 186 -9.16 0.20 -15.47
CA TYR A 186 -9.31 0.50 -16.88
C TYR A 186 -9.11 2.00 -17.17
N MET A 187 -9.77 2.86 -16.40
CA MET A 187 -9.74 4.31 -16.60
C MET A 187 -8.36 4.94 -16.38
N ILE A 188 -7.51 4.34 -15.54
CA ILE A 188 -6.11 4.78 -15.35
C ILE A 188 -5.12 4.16 -16.35
N GLY A 189 -5.61 3.38 -17.33
CA GLY A 189 -4.83 2.86 -18.45
C GLY A 189 -4.41 1.40 -18.33
N ILE A 190 -4.94 0.63 -17.36
CA ILE A 190 -4.65 -0.81 -17.30
C ILE A 190 -5.48 -1.54 -18.37
N GLU A 191 -4.81 -2.25 -19.29
CA GLU A 191 -5.53 -3.09 -20.27
C GLU A 191 -6.28 -4.20 -19.52
N ASP A 192 -7.48 -4.58 -19.97
CA ASP A 192 -8.33 -5.59 -19.30
C ASP A 192 -7.59 -6.92 -19.03
N ARG A 193 -6.63 -7.30 -19.90
CA ARG A 193 -5.81 -8.50 -19.74
C ARG A 193 -4.76 -8.43 -18.61
N TYR A 194 -4.45 -7.24 -18.11
CA TYR A 194 -3.52 -7.01 -17.00
C TYR A 194 -4.21 -6.50 -15.72
N ASN A 195 -5.51 -6.17 -15.79
CA ASN A 195 -6.27 -5.71 -14.63
C ASN A 195 -6.48 -6.86 -13.63
N ILE A 196 -5.93 -6.69 -12.42
CA ILE A 196 -5.97 -7.73 -11.38
C ILE A 196 -7.39 -7.94 -10.82
N VAL A 197 -8.26 -6.98 -11.10
CA VAL A 197 -9.65 -6.98 -10.67
C VAL A 197 -10.47 -7.72 -11.71
N ARG A 198 -10.85 -8.94 -11.35
CA ARG A 198 -11.51 -9.91 -12.21
C ARG A 198 -13.03 -9.74 -12.17
N ASP A 199 -13.76 -10.61 -12.86
CA ASP A 199 -15.20 -10.47 -13.03
C ASP A 199 -15.97 -10.67 -11.72
N THR A 200 -15.46 -11.52 -10.84
CA THR A 200 -16.02 -11.78 -9.50
C THR A 200 -15.05 -11.36 -8.41
N PHE A 201 -15.58 -11.06 -7.23
CA PHE A 201 -14.78 -10.76 -6.06
C PHE A 201 -13.86 -11.94 -5.67
N ASP A 202 -14.38 -13.17 -5.70
CA ASP A 202 -13.62 -14.37 -5.34
C ASP A 202 -12.41 -14.60 -6.24
N GLU A 203 -12.55 -14.44 -7.56
CA GLU A 203 -11.43 -14.58 -8.49
C GLU A 203 -10.38 -13.48 -8.25
N THR A 204 -10.80 -12.25 -7.95
CA THR A 204 -9.89 -11.16 -7.57
C THR A 204 -9.15 -11.47 -6.27
N VAL A 205 -9.82 -12.06 -5.28
CA VAL A 205 -9.19 -12.49 -4.02
C VAL A 205 -8.13 -13.56 -4.27
N GLU A 206 -8.40 -14.55 -5.13
CA GLU A 206 -7.42 -15.56 -5.53
C GLU A 206 -6.20 -14.93 -6.23
N VAL A 207 -6.42 -14.00 -7.16
CA VAL A 207 -5.35 -13.25 -7.83
C VAL A 207 -4.52 -12.46 -6.81
N CYS A 208 -5.18 -11.74 -5.89
CA CYS A 208 -4.50 -10.98 -4.84
C CYS A 208 -3.67 -11.89 -3.94
N LYS A 209 -4.19 -13.07 -3.57
CA LYS A 209 -3.47 -14.03 -2.74
C LYS A 209 -2.20 -14.52 -3.43
N LEU A 210 -2.30 -14.91 -4.70
CA LEU A 210 -1.14 -15.33 -5.50
C LEU A 210 -0.10 -14.23 -5.65
N LEU A 211 -0.53 -12.98 -5.88
CA LEU A 211 0.38 -11.82 -5.94
C LEU A 211 1.03 -11.54 -4.59
N GLN A 212 0.31 -11.67 -3.47
CA GLN A 212 0.89 -11.55 -2.14
C GLN A 212 2.00 -12.59 -1.96
N GLU A 213 1.69 -13.87 -2.16
CA GLU A 213 2.62 -14.98 -1.92
C GLU A 213 3.85 -14.96 -2.84
N ARG A 214 3.66 -14.63 -4.13
CA ARG A 214 4.72 -14.69 -5.16
C ARG A 214 5.50 -13.39 -5.34
N VAL A 215 4.93 -12.26 -4.91
CA VAL A 215 5.52 -10.93 -5.12
C VAL A 215 5.70 -10.21 -3.78
N TYR A 216 4.63 -9.79 -3.09
CA TYR A 216 4.77 -8.88 -1.95
C TYR A 216 5.48 -9.50 -0.75
N THR A 217 5.16 -10.75 -0.40
CA THR A 217 5.81 -11.48 0.69
C THR A 217 7.33 -11.56 0.47
N PRO A 218 7.84 -12.09 -0.66
CA PRO A 218 9.29 -12.12 -0.91
C PRO A 218 9.92 -10.73 -1.08
N CYS A 219 9.22 -9.76 -1.67
CA CYS A 219 9.74 -8.40 -1.82
C CYS A 219 9.87 -7.66 -0.48
N LEU A 220 8.95 -7.88 0.46
CA LEU A 220 9.00 -7.27 1.79
C LEU A 220 9.96 -8.00 2.75
N GLU A 221 10.27 -9.27 2.49
CA GLU A 221 11.39 -9.98 3.09
C GLU A 221 12.72 -9.34 2.66
N ASN A 222 12.91 -9.16 1.35
CA ASN A 222 14.15 -8.68 0.74
C ASN A 222 13.92 -7.36 0.01
N VAL A 223 13.69 -6.29 0.78
CA VAL A 223 13.33 -4.99 0.20
C VAL A 223 14.44 -4.40 -0.67
N PRO A 224 14.12 -3.77 -1.82
CA PRO A 224 15.09 -3.10 -2.67
C PRO A 224 15.75 -1.91 -1.96
N GLU A 225 16.94 -1.53 -2.44
CA GLU A 225 17.65 -0.35 -1.96
C GLU A 225 16.74 0.90 -2.06
N TYR A 226 16.78 1.76 -1.02
CA TYR A 226 15.93 2.93 -0.83
C TYR A 226 14.47 2.68 -0.44
N PHE A 227 14.03 1.44 -0.22
CA PHE A 227 12.71 1.13 0.35
C PHE A 227 12.46 1.89 1.66
N GLU A 228 13.41 1.80 2.61
CA GLU A 228 13.27 2.44 3.91
C GLU A 228 13.13 3.96 3.75
N HIS A 229 13.90 4.56 2.83
CA HIS A 229 13.79 5.98 2.56
C HIS A 229 12.40 6.38 2.06
N ALA A 230 11.94 5.75 0.97
CA ALA A 230 10.66 6.08 0.34
C ALA A 230 9.48 5.90 1.30
N ALA A 231 9.46 4.79 2.05
CA ALA A 231 8.41 4.54 3.04
C ALA A 231 8.45 5.54 4.19
N ARG A 232 9.65 5.85 4.74
CA ARG A 232 9.78 6.75 5.89
C ARG A 232 9.44 8.20 5.55
N VAL A 233 9.92 8.74 4.43
CA VAL A 233 9.59 10.12 4.04
C VAL A 233 8.11 10.27 3.67
N MET A 234 7.49 9.24 3.09
CA MET A 234 6.04 9.19 2.88
C MET A 234 5.29 9.25 4.21
N LEU A 235 5.58 8.33 5.13
CA LEU A 235 4.85 8.23 6.40
C LEU A 235 5.08 9.49 7.26
N GLU A 236 6.29 10.03 7.29
CA GLU A 236 6.58 11.29 7.99
C GLU A 236 5.91 12.51 7.33
N GLY A 237 5.77 12.50 6.02
CA GLY A 237 5.01 13.52 5.28
C GLY A 237 3.53 13.45 5.62
N LEU A 238 2.94 12.26 5.58
CA LEU A 238 1.53 12.02 5.89
C LEU A 238 1.20 12.16 7.39
N TRP A 239 2.19 12.16 8.27
CA TRP A 239 1.96 12.43 9.69
C TRP A 239 1.34 13.81 9.94
N THR A 240 1.62 14.82 9.10
CA THR A 240 0.98 16.15 9.20
C THR A 240 -0.50 16.13 8.84
N ILE A 241 -0.98 15.03 8.27
CA ILE A 241 -2.39 14.80 7.91
C ILE A 241 -3.05 13.94 8.97
N ASN A 242 -2.39 12.85 9.35
CA ASN A 242 -2.87 11.93 10.37
C ASN A 242 -1.77 11.66 11.41
N PRO A 243 -1.83 12.34 12.57
CA PRO A 243 -0.85 12.17 13.64
C PRO A 243 -0.82 10.78 14.28
N THR A 244 -1.78 9.89 13.97
CA THR A 244 -1.75 8.50 14.44
C THR A 244 -0.73 7.65 13.69
N ILE A 245 -0.14 8.16 12.60
CA ILE A 245 0.89 7.48 11.83
C ILE A 245 2.15 7.30 12.69
N GLU A 246 2.58 6.07 12.85
CA GLU A 246 3.85 5.72 13.49
C GLU A 246 4.65 4.85 12.53
N THR A 247 5.82 5.34 12.14
CA THR A 247 6.54 4.84 10.97
C THR A 247 7.03 3.41 11.16
N ASP A 248 7.67 3.09 12.29
CA ASP A 248 8.24 1.76 12.50
C ASP A 248 7.15 0.71 12.72
N GLY A 249 6.07 1.08 13.41
CA GLY A 249 4.88 0.27 13.63
C GLY A 249 4.14 -0.03 12.33
N LEU A 250 3.97 0.95 11.43
CA LEU A 250 3.34 0.72 10.13
C LEU A 250 4.23 -0.09 9.17
N LEU A 251 5.56 0.09 9.22
CA LEU A 251 6.49 -0.76 8.48
C LEU A 251 6.45 -2.22 8.96
N TYR A 252 6.29 -2.44 10.27
CA TYR A 252 6.08 -3.77 10.84
C TYR A 252 4.71 -4.32 10.44
N TRP A 253 3.66 -3.52 10.56
CA TRP A 253 2.30 -3.91 10.26
C TRP A 253 2.10 -4.27 8.78
N CYS A 254 2.74 -3.55 7.87
CA CYS A 254 2.76 -3.90 6.44
C CYS A 254 3.32 -5.31 6.21
N ARG A 255 4.38 -5.71 6.94
CA ARG A 255 4.96 -7.06 6.85
C ARG A 255 4.07 -8.14 7.47
N VAL A 256 3.34 -7.83 8.54
CA VAL A 256 2.28 -8.71 9.09
C VAL A 256 1.17 -8.91 8.06
N LEU A 257 0.73 -7.83 7.40
CA LEU A 257 -0.30 -7.89 6.36
C LEU A 257 0.16 -8.63 5.10
N ALA A 258 1.45 -8.62 4.78
CA ALA A 258 2.01 -9.37 3.66
C ALA A 258 2.49 -10.79 4.03
N ASP A 259 2.21 -11.29 5.23
CA ASP A 259 2.61 -12.63 5.70
C ASP A 259 4.12 -12.90 5.62
N VAL A 260 4.95 -11.87 5.83
CA VAL A 260 6.41 -12.02 5.88
C VAL A 260 6.77 -12.92 7.08
N PRO A 261 7.55 -14.00 6.90
CA PRO A 261 7.85 -14.95 7.96
C PRO A 261 8.42 -14.29 9.22
N GLY A 262 7.91 -14.68 10.39
CA GLY A 262 8.35 -14.14 11.69
C GLY A 262 7.79 -12.77 12.05
N TYR A 263 7.05 -12.09 11.16
CA TYR A 263 6.26 -10.91 11.53
C TYR A 263 4.89 -11.35 12.02
N ILE A 264 4.68 -11.27 13.34
CA ILE A 264 3.48 -11.74 14.03
C ILE A 264 2.92 -10.64 14.94
N TYR A 265 1.63 -10.65 15.22
CA TYR A 265 1.03 -9.63 16.09
C TYR A 265 -0.03 -10.17 17.06
N THR A 266 -0.67 -11.28 16.73
CA THR A 266 -1.68 -11.93 17.58
C THR A 266 -1.18 -13.27 18.11
N GLU A 267 -1.75 -13.74 19.22
CA GLU A 267 -1.39 -15.07 19.75
C GLU A 267 -1.71 -16.20 18.77
N ALA A 268 -2.79 -16.08 17.98
CA ALA A 268 -3.12 -17.04 16.94
C ALA A 268 -2.00 -17.13 15.88
N GLU A 269 -1.50 -15.98 15.41
CA GLU A 269 -0.37 -15.93 14.46
C GLU A 269 0.92 -16.48 15.09
N ARG A 270 1.20 -16.17 16.36
CA ARG A 270 2.38 -16.68 17.07
C ARG A 270 2.38 -18.21 17.14
N ILE A 271 1.25 -18.79 17.59
CA ILE A 271 1.09 -20.25 17.73
C ILE A 271 1.22 -20.93 16.36
N GLU A 272 0.52 -20.38 15.36
CA GLU A 272 0.56 -20.90 14.00
C GLU A 272 1.98 -20.84 13.41
N PHE A 273 2.72 -19.76 13.65
CA PHE A 273 4.09 -19.65 13.18
C PHE A 273 5.05 -20.64 13.87
N GLN A 274 4.92 -20.84 15.19
CA GLN A 274 5.66 -21.87 15.91
C GLN A 274 5.38 -23.29 15.36
N ARG A 275 4.12 -23.58 15.01
CA ARG A 275 3.73 -24.83 14.35
C ARG A 275 4.45 -24.99 13.01
N LYS A 276 4.43 -23.96 12.16
CA LYS A 276 5.15 -23.96 10.87
C LYS A 276 6.65 -24.21 11.05
N ILE A 277 7.31 -23.57 12.01
CA ILE A 277 8.73 -23.81 12.30
C ILE A 277 8.95 -25.28 12.69
N LYS A 278 8.13 -25.81 13.60
CA LYS A 278 8.25 -27.20 14.05
C LYS A 278 8.10 -28.20 12.91
N GLU A 279 7.21 -27.93 11.96
CA GLU A 279 7.03 -28.75 10.76
C GLU A 279 8.26 -28.72 9.85
N LYS A 280 8.86 -27.55 9.64
CA LYS A 280 10.09 -27.41 8.84
C LYS A 280 11.31 -28.04 9.50
N LEU A 281 11.37 -28.05 10.83
CA LEU A 281 12.42 -28.73 11.58
C LEU A 281 12.44 -30.25 11.35
N LYS A 282 11.32 -30.87 10.98
CA LYS A 282 11.23 -32.33 10.70
C LYS A 282 11.86 -33.20 11.80
N GLY A 283 11.64 -32.85 13.06
CA GLY A 283 12.17 -33.56 14.23
C GLY A 283 13.58 -33.17 14.67
N LYS A 284 14.25 -32.22 14.00
CA LYS A 284 15.50 -31.61 14.49
C LYS A 284 15.28 -30.81 15.77
N SER A 285 16.37 -30.50 16.48
CA SER A 285 16.34 -29.71 17.72
C SER A 285 15.66 -28.34 17.51
N LEU A 286 14.89 -27.89 18.51
CA LEU A 286 14.27 -26.56 18.54
C LEU A 286 15.28 -25.40 18.59
N ASP A 287 16.56 -25.69 18.84
CA ASP A 287 17.68 -24.74 18.74
C ASP A 287 18.20 -24.57 17.31
N THR A 288 17.70 -25.35 16.36
CA THR A 288 18.06 -25.22 14.94
C THR A 288 17.25 -24.07 14.33
N GLY A 289 17.93 -23.14 13.65
CA GLY A 289 17.27 -22.09 12.88
C GLY A 289 16.73 -22.64 11.56
N VAL A 290 15.52 -22.23 11.19
CA VAL A 290 14.93 -22.52 9.87
C VAL A 290 15.09 -21.28 9.00
N ASP A 291 15.54 -21.49 7.77
CA ASP A 291 15.71 -20.43 6.77
C ASP A 291 14.35 -19.78 6.44
N SER A 292 14.27 -18.44 6.48
CA SER A 292 13.03 -17.71 6.21
C SER A 292 12.45 -17.99 4.82
N MET A 293 13.30 -18.33 3.84
CA MET A 293 12.89 -18.69 2.48
C MET A 293 12.11 -20.01 2.43
N GLU A 294 12.25 -20.89 3.42
CA GLU A 294 11.46 -22.13 3.47
C GLU A 294 9.96 -21.90 3.70
N PHE A 295 9.58 -20.70 4.13
CA PHE A 295 8.19 -20.32 4.43
C PHE A 295 7.53 -19.51 3.31
N MET A 296 8.22 -19.24 2.20
CA MET A 296 7.73 -18.36 1.13
C MET A 296 7.92 -18.98 -0.25
N CYS A 297 7.20 -18.46 -1.23
CA CYS A 297 7.49 -18.75 -2.63
C CYS A 297 8.83 -18.11 -3.05
N LYS A 298 9.47 -18.68 -4.05
CA LYS A 298 10.56 -18.00 -4.75
C LYS A 298 10.01 -16.69 -5.34
N PRO A 299 10.72 -15.55 -5.21
CA PRO A 299 10.26 -14.30 -5.81
C PRO A 299 9.99 -14.47 -7.30
N ALA A 300 8.80 -14.05 -7.74
CA ALA A 300 8.39 -14.14 -9.14
C ALA A 300 8.76 -12.88 -9.96
N ILE A 301 9.46 -11.92 -9.34
CA ILE A 301 10.00 -10.73 -10.01
C ILE A 301 11.49 -10.59 -9.75
N ASP A 302 12.19 -9.97 -10.69
CA ASP A 302 13.63 -9.70 -10.61
C ASP A 302 13.95 -8.37 -9.91
N GLY A 303 15.24 -8.15 -9.65
CA GLY A 303 15.76 -6.88 -9.12
C GLY A 303 15.76 -6.78 -7.59
N LEU A 304 15.41 -7.86 -6.89
CA LEU A 304 15.59 -7.94 -5.44
C LEU A 304 17.07 -8.18 -5.08
N PRO A 305 17.55 -7.64 -3.95
CA PRO A 305 18.91 -7.84 -3.50
C PRO A 305 19.14 -9.30 -3.09
N THR A 306 20.35 -9.79 -3.33
CA THR A 306 20.79 -11.10 -2.85
C THR A 306 21.27 -10.98 -1.40
N ILE A 307 20.38 -11.23 -0.45
CA ILE A 307 20.66 -11.17 0.99
C ILE A 307 20.64 -12.59 1.56
N PRO A 308 21.58 -12.96 2.47
CA PRO A 308 21.49 -14.22 3.19
C PRO A 308 20.14 -14.33 3.91
N PRO A 309 19.44 -15.46 3.80
CA PRO A 309 18.18 -15.62 4.49
C PRO A 309 18.27 -15.51 6.01
N ARG A 310 17.18 -15.08 6.63
CA ARG A 310 17.11 -14.97 8.09
C ARG A 310 16.90 -16.35 8.68
N LEU A 311 17.64 -16.68 9.73
CA LEU A 311 17.38 -17.87 10.53
C LEU A 311 16.31 -17.55 11.57
N LEU A 312 15.20 -18.29 11.51
CA LEU A 312 14.05 -18.15 12.41
C LEU A 312 14.07 -19.31 13.41
N TYR A 313 14.21 -19.00 14.69
CA TYR A 313 14.30 -20.00 15.75
C TYR A 313 12.97 -20.14 16.47
N TYR A 314 12.59 -21.37 16.80
CA TYR A 314 11.33 -21.66 17.50
C TYR A 314 11.17 -20.85 18.80
N LYS A 315 12.28 -20.73 19.55
CA LYS A 315 12.32 -20.08 20.87
C LYS A 315 12.13 -18.56 20.80
N ASP A 316 12.44 -17.92 19.67
CA ASP A 316 12.22 -16.48 19.48
C ASP A 316 10.73 -16.13 19.54
N PHE A 317 9.86 -17.09 19.21
CA PHE A 317 8.41 -16.92 19.16
C PHE A 317 7.67 -17.51 20.38
N ASN A 318 8.38 -17.68 21.51
CA ASN A 318 7.76 -18.11 22.77
C ASN A 318 6.71 -17.09 23.28
N THR A 319 6.96 -15.80 23.06
CA THR A 319 5.96 -14.73 23.21
C THR A 319 6.06 -13.78 22.02
N ILE A 320 5.06 -12.91 21.84
CA ILE A 320 5.14 -11.84 20.84
C ILE A 320 6.27 -10.87 21.18
N GLU A 321 6.47 -10.57 22.47
CA GLU A 321 7.50 -9.66 22.97
C GLU A 321 8.93 -10.15 22.72
N THR A 322 9.14 -11.46 22.60
CA THR A 322 10.45 -12.04 22.29
C THR A 322 10.73 -12.11 20.79
N SER A 323 9.72 -11.96 19.93
CA SER A 323 9.91 -12.02 18.47
C SER A 323 10.93 -10.98 18.02
N PRO A 324 11.93 -11.31 17.19
CA PRO A 324 13.10 -10.48 17.00
C PRO A 324 12.75 -9.06 16.53
N TYR A 325 11.85 -8.94 15.56
CA TYR A 325 11.47 -7.64 14.99
C TYR A 325 10.50 -6.87 15.87
N TYR A 326 9.58 -7.55 16.55
CA TYR A 326 8.64 -6.91 17.47
C TYR A 326 9.38 -6.35 18.70
N LYS A 327 10.35 -7.10 19.22
CA LYS A 327 11.19 -6.69 20.35
C LYS A 327 11.94 -5.39 20.09
N HIS A 328 12.35 -5.14 18.84
CA HIS A 328 13.07 -3.92 18.43
C HIS A 328 12.18 -2.71 18.18
N LEU A 329 10.85 -2.86 18.22
CA LEU A 329 9.94 -1.72 18.15
C LEU A 329 10.02 -0.89 19.42
N THR A 330 9.95 0.43 19.25
CA THR A 330 9.84 1.38 20.37
C THR A 330 8.52 1.19 21.12
N PHE A 331 8.42 1.74 22.33
CA PHE A 331 7.16 1.71 23.07
C PHE A 331 6.06 2.41 22.28
N LYS A 332 6.36 3.60 21.74
CA LYS A 332 5.43 4.36 20.90
C LYS A 332 4.92 3.55 19.70
N ALA A 333 5.80 2.83 19.00
CA ALA A 333 5.41 1.97 17.87
C ALA A 333 4.43 0.88 18.30
N LYS A 334 4.76 0.12 19.36
CA LYS A 334 3.89 -0.93 19.91
C LYS A 334 2.54 -0.37 20.38
N TYR A 335 2.57 0.77 21.07
CA TYR A 335 1.36 1.45 21.55
C TYR A 335 0.46 1.91 20.39
N LYS A 336 1.01 2.54 19.35
CA LYS A 336 0.23 2.98 18.19
C LYS A 336 -0.35 1.81 17.40
N MET A 337 0.38 0.70 17.27
CA MET A 337 -0.16 -0.53 16.69
C MET A 337 -1.33 -1.09 17.52
N TYR A 338 -1.20 -1.12 18.86
CA TYR A 338 -2.29 -1.51 19.75
C TYR A 338 -3.52 -0.60 19.61
N MET A 339 -3.32 0.72 19.59
CA MET A 339 -4.41 1.68 19.38
C MET A 339 -5.09 1.48 18.02
N TYR A 340 -4.32 1.19 16.97
CA TYR A 340 -4.88 0.87 15.65
C TYR A 340 -5.76 -0.39 15.69
N ASN A 341 -5.33 -1.44 16.39
CA ASN A 341 -6.14 -2.65 16.57
C ASN A 341 -7.44 -2.37 17.34
N LEU A 342 -7.36 -1.54 18.39
CA LEU A 342 -8.53 -1.09 19.14
C LEU A 342 -9.50 -0.29 18.25
N TYR A 343 -8.99 0.65 17.46
CA TYR A 343 -9.80 1.41 16.51
C TYR A 343 -10.45 0.52 15.47
N SER A 344 -9.72 -0.44 14.90
CA SER A 344 -10.25 -1.40 13.93
C SER A 344 -11.36 -2.26 14.54
N THR A 345 -11.21 -2.68 15.79
CA THR A 345 -12.25 -3.42 16.52
C THR A 345 -13.49 -2.55 16.75
N LEU A 346 -13.31 -1.32 17.24
CA LEU A 346 -14.42 -0.37 17.44
C LEU A 346 -15.15 -0.05 16.12
N TYR A 347 -14.41 0.06 15.02
CA TYR A 347 -14.91 0.31 13.67
C TYR A 347 -15.88 -0.77 13.17
N THR A 348 -15.81 -1.99 13.71
CA THR A 348 -16.76 -3.04 13.35
C THR A 348 -18.19 -2.75 13.80
N SER A 349 -18.36 -1.93 14.85
CA SER A 349 -19.65 -1.48 15.36
C SER A 349 -20.22 -0.32 14.53
N TYR A 350 -21.54 -0.17 14.50
CA TYR A 350 -22.19 0.94 13.79
C TYR A 350 -21.73 2.32 14.29
N LEU A 351 -21.77 2.55 15.62
CA LEU A 351 -21.40 3.84 16.20
C LEU A 351 -19.90 4.14 16.04
N GLY A 352 -19.04 3.12 16.21
CA GLY A 352 -17.61 3.28 16.00
C GLY A 352 -17.27 3.63 14.54
N ARG A 353 -17.88 2.93 13.57
CA ARG A 353 -17.73 3.24 12.15
C ARG A 353 -18.18 4.66 11.81
N LEU A 354 -19.36 5.05 12.28
CA LEU A 354 -19.89 6.40 12.07
C LEU A 354 -18.93 7.46 12.62
N TYR A 355 -18.51 7.32 13.89
CA TYR A 355 -17.59 8.27 14.53
C TYR A 355 -16.26 8.37 13.79
N ILE A 356 -15.63 7.24 13.48
CA ILE A 356 -14.31 7.21 12.85
C ILE A 356 -14.37 7.73 11.40
N ASN A 357 -15.43 7.40 10.63
CA ASN A 357 -15.62 7.96 9.29
C ASN A 357 -15.86 9.47 9.32
N LEU A 358 -16.63 9.98 10.29
CA LEU A 358 -16.81 11.43 10.46
C LEU A 358 -15.48 12.13 10.78
N ASN A 359 -14.65 11.52 11.64
CA ASN A 359 -13.30 12.04 11.91
C ASN A 359 -12.43 12.02 10.65
N PHE A 360 -12.47 10.95 9.86
CA PHE A 360 -11.77 10.87 8.59
C PHE A 360 -12.20 12.00 7.64
N TRP A 361 -13.50 12.21 7.46
CA TRP A 361 -14.01 13.29 6.61
C TRP A 361 -13.64 14.68 7.12
N PHE A 362 -13.64 14.88 8.44
CA PHE A 362 -13.15 16.11 9.04
C PHE A 362 -11.66 16.32 8.77
N SER A 363 -10.82 15.29 8.88
CA SER A 363 -9.41 15.35 8.50
C SER A 363 -9.25 15.68 7.01
N VAL A 364 -10.04 15.07 6.11
CA VAL A 364 -10.04 15.39 4.67
C VAL A 364 -10.42 16.84 4.40
N PHE A 365 -11.43 17.36 5.11
CA PHE A 365 -11.80 18.77 5.05
C PHE A 365 -10.63 19.68 5.45
N LEU A 366 -9.98 19.38 6.58
CA LEU A 366 -8.80 20.14 7.02
C LEU A 366 -7.67 20.07 5.99
N MET A 367 -7.39 18.90 5.41
CA MET A 367 -6.38 18.77 4.35
C MET A 367 -6.64 19.67 3.14
N ARG A 368 -7.91 19.78 2.70
CA ARG A 368 -8.30 20.56 1.52
C ARG A 368 -8.20 22.06 1.76
N TYR A 369 -8.60 22.52 2.93
CA TYR A 369 -8.86 23.94 3.17
C TYR A 369 -8.00 24.57 4.26
N PHE A 370 -7.58 23.78 5.26
CA PHE A 370 -6.83 24.27 6.42
C PHE A 370 -5.88 23.22 7.01
N PRO A 371 -4.82 22.80 6.29
CA PRO A 371 -3.87 21.78 6.76
C PRO A 371 -2.91 22.37 7.81
N TYR A 372 -3.44 22.67 8.99
CA TYR A 372 -2.78 23.45 10.03
C TYR A 372 -1.44 22.87 10.49
N LEU A 373 -1.32 21.54 10.65
CA LEU A 373 -0.04 20.91 11.00
C LEU A 373 1.00 21.07 9.89
N ALA A 374 0.57 20.98 8.63
CA ALA A 374 1.45 21.22 7.50
C ALA A 374 1.87 22.70 7.41
N PHE A 375 1.00 23.65 7.80
CA PHE A 375 1.37 25.07 7.84
C PHE A 375 2.58 25.33 8.72
N PHE A 376 2.65 24.69 9.89
CA PHE A 376 3.82 24.81 10.77
C PHE A 376 5.07 24.14 10.21
N LYS A 377 4.93 23.02 9.47
CA LYS A 377 6.08 22.25 8.95
C LYS A 377 6.62 22.76 7.62
N PHE A 378 5.76 23.19 6.71
CA PHE A 378 6.10 23.52 5.32
C PHE A 378 5.76 24.96 4.92
N GLY A 379 5.02 25.70 5.76
CA GLY A 379 4.47 27.02 5.45
C GLY A 379 3.13 26.94 4.70
N ILE A 380 2.35 28.02 4.77
CA ILE A 380 0.95 28.06 4.30
C ILE A 380 0.84 27.69 2.82
N LYS A 381 1.58 28.39 1.94
CA LYS A 381 1.48 28.21 0.48
C LYS A 381 1.84 26.79 0.04
N ASN A 382 2.89 26.22 0.62
CA ASN A 382 3.41 24.91 0.26
C ASN A 382 2.51 23.76 0.75
N SER A 383 1.71 24.02 1.79
CA SER A 383 0.85 23.01 2.40
C SER A 383 -0.44 22.75 1.62
N LEU A 384 -0.95 23.72 0.87
CA LEU A 384 -2.20 23.60 0.11
C LEU A 384 -1.97 22.84 -1.20
N VAL A 385 -2.65 21.72 -1.39
CA VAL A 385 -2.48 20.84 -2.56
C VAL A 385 -3.62 21.06 -3.57
N ASN A 386 -3.27 21.45 -4.79
CA ASN A 386 -4.16 21.37 -5.95
C ASN A 386 -3.87 20.07 -6.69
N ILE A 387 -4.82 19.12 -6.67
CA ILE A 387 -4.64 17.80 -7.28
C ILE A 387 -4.45 17.87 -8.80
N PHE A 388 -4.82 18.97 -9.46
CA PHE A 388 -4.64 19.14 -10.91
C PHE A 388 -3.31 19.80 -11.31
N GLU A 389 -2.52 20.25 -10.34
CA GLU A 389 -1.18 20.77 -10.57
C GLU A 389 -0.14 19.67 -10.34
N GLU A 390 0.96 19.74 -11.09
CA GLU A 390 2.04 18.79 -10.95
C GLU A 390 2.80 19.03 -9.63
N ASP A 391 3.11 17.96 -8.89
CA ASP A 391 3.82 18.07 -7.61
C ASP A 391 5.21 18.70 -7.77
N PRO A 392 5.81 19.29 -6.73
CA PRO A 392 7.19 19.80 -6.83
C PRO A 392 8.23 18.68 -6.92
N THR A 393 9.43 19.02 -7.38
CA THR A 393 10.64 18.19 -7.28
C THR A 393 11.65 18.85 -6.35
N ASP A 394 12.57 18.05 -5.80
CA ASP A 394 13.75 18.54 -5.10
C ASP A 394 15.02 17.75 -5.50
N GLU A 395 16.17 18.20 -5.01
CA GLU A 395 17.47 17.54 -5.22
C GLU A 395 17.85 16.60 -4.06
N THR A 396 16.88 16.21 -3.22
CA THR A 396 17.16 15.32 -2.09
C THR A 396 17.55 13.94 -2.61
N LYS A 397 18.74 13.48 -2.17
CA LYS A 397 19.25 12.15 -2.48
C LYS A 397 18.66 11.14 -1.51
N PRO A 398 18.16 9.99 -2.00
CA PRO A 398 17.61 8.97 -1.12
C PRO A 398 18.70 8.36 -0.24
N VAL A 399 18.33 8.10 1.01
CA VAL A 399 19.21 7.52 2.03
C VAL A 399 19.17 6.00 1.93
N THR A 400 20.31 5.34 2.04
CA THR A 400 20.39 3.87 1.92
C THR A 400 19.62 3.15 3.02
N ASN A 401 19.15 1.93 2.75
CA ASN A 401 18.45 1.11 3.75
C ASN A 401 19.33 0.86 4.98
N ALA A 402 20.62 0.58 4.75
CA ALA A 402 21.58 0.31 5.83
C ALA A 402 21.79 1.52 6.76
N GLU A 403 21.72 2.74 6.24
CA GLU A 403 21.88 3.96 7.03
C GLU A 403 20.73 4.20 8.00
N TYR A 404 19.49 3.88 7.59
CA TYR A 404 18.34 3.90 8.50
C TYR A 404 18.46 2.88 9.64
N LEU A 405 19.04 1.70 9.36
CA LEU A 405 19.24 0.66 10.37
C LEU A 405 20.34 1.03 11.38
N LYS A 406 21.43 1.66 10.91
CA LYS A 406 22.55 2.09 11.78
C LYS A 406 22.16 3.20 12.75
N ASN A 407 21.29 4.13 12.33
CA ASN A 407 21.01 5.36 13.06
C ASN A 407 19.79 5.28 13.99
N ARG A 408 19.34 4.08 14.39
CA ARG A 408 18.24 3.93 15.36
C ARG A 408 18.66 4.42 16.74
N LYS A 409 18.28 5.66 17.07
CA LYS A 409 18.44 6.22 18.41
C LYS A 409 17.40 5.61 19.35
N PRO A 410 17.74 5.32 20.62
CA PRO A 410 16.77 4.90 21.61
C PRO A 410 15.70 5.99 21.80
N GLU A 411 14.45 5.55 21.98
CA GLU A 411 13.33 6.46 22.20
C GLU A 411 13.51 7.23 23.53
N PRO A 412 13.47 8.57 23.52
CA PRO A 412 13.47 9.35 24.76
C PRO A 412 12.19 9.09 25.57
N TRP A 413 12.30 9.04 26.90
CA TRP A 413 11.16 8.77 27.79
C TRP A 413 9.98 9.73 27.60
N TYR A 414 10.24 11.00 27.28
CA TYR A 414 9.18 12.00 27.07
C TYR A 414 8.44 11.77 25.75
N SER A 415 9.09 11.21 24.72
CA SER A 415 8.44 10.81 23.47
C SER A 415 7.44 9.68 23.74
N ALA A 416 7.86 8.68 24.51
CA ALA A 416 6.99 7.60 24.94
C ALA A 416 5.80 8.13 25.76
N ALA A 417 6.04 9.04 26.71
CA ALA A 417 4.97 9.65 27.52
C ALA A 417 3.98 10.47 26.66
N LEU A 418 4.48 11.32 25.76
CA LEU A 418 3.64 12.11 24.86
C LEU A 418 2.79 11.23 23.94
N SER A 419 3.31 10.06 23.54
CA SER A 419 2.58 9.15 22.65
C SER A 419 1.28 8.58 23.24
N LEU A 420 1.14 8.59 24.59
CA LEU A 420 -0.08 8.19 25.29
C LEU A 420 -1.19 9.24 25.20
N ILE A 421 -0.82 10.49 24.96
CA ILE A 421 -1.75 11.63 24.87
C ILE A 421 -2.07 11.92 23.41
N TRP A 422 -1.08 11.78 22.52
CA TRP A 422 -1.15 12.24 21.14
C TRP A 422 -0.63 11.22 20.13
#